data_AF-A0A326GI85-F1
#
_entry.id   AF-A0A326GI85-F1
#
_cell.length_a   1.000
_cell.length_b   1.000
_cell.length_c   1.000
_cell.angle_alpha   90.00
_cell.angle_beta   90.00
_cell.angle_gamma   90.00
#
_symmetry.space_group_name_H-M   'P 1'
#
loop_
_entity.id
_entity.type
_entity.pdbx_description
1 polymer ?
#
loop_
_entity_poly.entity_id
_entity_poly.type
_entity_poly.pdbx_seq_one_letter_code
_entity_poly.pdbx_strand_id
1 'polypeptide(L)'
;MKLATLKDGTRDGKLVVVSKDLTRYCAADNIAPTLQAALDNWETIAPRLEALYTDVQHEAVPCERFHEREAHSPLPRAYQWADGSAYINHVELVRKARNAEVPESFYHDPLMYQGGSDKFLAPRDDIPLKDTRWGCDMEGEIAVITDDVPMGVSSEQAADHIKLVMLVNDVSLRGLIPGELAKGFGFFQSKPASAFSPVAVTPDELGDAWQDSVIHLPLMVDYNGQPFGRANAGVDATFSLADLVAHAAKTRDLGAGTIIGSGTVSNQDENGGAGKPVAEGGLGYSCIAEIRMIETIASGEASTRFMQPGDTVRVEMKDAEGHSIFGAIEQKVVEA
;
A
#
# COMPACT_ATOMS: atom_id res chain seq x y z
N MET A 1 -11.08 6.27 13.50
CA MET A 1 -10.00 5.74 14.39
C MET A 1 -8.73 5.25 13.67
N LYS A 2 -7.64 5.06 14.42
CA LYS A 2 -6.35 4.47 14.00
C LYS A 2 -6.05 3.15 14.71
N LEU A 3 -5.72 2.10 13.96
CA LEU A 3 -5.49 0.74 14.46
C LEU A 3 -4.12 0.20 14.03
N ALA A 4 -3.47 -0.55 14.91
CA ALA A 4 -2.21 -1.24 14.61
C ALA A 4 -2.20 -2.64 15.22
N THR A 5 -1.24 -3.45 14.77
CA THR A 5 -0.95 -4.75 15.35
C THR A 5 0.49 -4.75 15.87
N LEU A 6 0.68 -5.00 17.17
CA LEU A 6 2.00 -5.12 17.78
C LEU A 6 2.52 -6.55 17.75
N LYS A 7 3.85 -6.68 17.65
CA LYS A 7 4.58 -7.95 17.79
C LYS A 7 4.48 -8.43 19.24
N ASP A 8 3.81 -9.55 19.48
CA ASP A 8 3.69 -10.17 20.81
C ASP A 8 4.22 -11.62 20.86
N GLY A 9 4.80 -12.10 19.75
CA GLY A 9 5.30 -13.46 19.58
C GLY A 9 4.27 -14.45 19.04
N THR A 10 3.00 -14.07 18.93
CA THR A 10 1.99 -14.85 18.21
C THR A 10 2.05 -14.56 16.70
N ARG A 11 1.29 -15.33 15.90
CA ARG A 11 1.30 -15.18 14.43
C ARG A 11 0.51 -13.97 13.92
N ASP A 12 -0.55 -13.60 14.65
CA ASP A 12 -1.47 -12.51 14.28
C ASP A 12 -1.18 -11.23 15.07
N GLY A 13 -0.23 -11.28 16.00
CA GLY A 13 0.12 -10.16 16.88
C GLY A 13 -1.02 -9.78 17.82
N LYS A 14 -0.93 -8.56 18.35
CA LYS A 14 -1.89 -7.97 19.27
C LYS A 14 -2.51 -6.71 18.68
N LEU A 15 -3.84 -6.64 18.63
CA LEU A 15 -4.55 -5.42 18.22
C LEU A 15 -4.41 -4.31 19.25
N VAL A 16 -4.06 -3.12 18.78
CA VAL A 16 -4.02 -1.89 19.59
C VAL A 16 -4.72 -0.74 18.87
N VAL A 17 -5.30 0.17 19.66
CA VAL A 17 -5.84 1.45 19.18
C VAL A 17 -4.80 2.53 19.43
N VAL A 18 -4.44 3.26 18.38
CA VAL A 18 -3.32 4.22 18.38
C VAL A 18 -3.87 5.65 18.42
N SER A 19 -3.19 6.56 19.13
CA SER A 19 -3.56 7.98 19.15
C SER A 19 -3.36 8.66 17.79
N LYS A 20 -4.01 9.81 17.57
CA LYS A 20 -4.04 10.47 16.26
C LYS A 20 -2.64 10.91 15.83
N ASP A 21 -1.85 11.37 16.80
CA ASP A 21 -0.46 11.79 16.65
C ASP A 21 0.55 10.62 16.61
N LEU A 22 0.08 9.37 16.65
CA LEU A 22 0.88 8.15 16.59
C LEU A 22 1.89 7.97 17.73
N THR A 23 1.69 8.65 18.86
CA THR A 23 2.65 8.60 19.97
C THR A 23 2.27 7.58 21.04
N ARG A 24 1.00 7.19 21.12
CA ARG A 24 0.45 6.35 22.19
C ARG A 24 -0.48 5.29 21.66
N TYR A 25 -0.69 4.24 22.44
CA TYR A 25 -1.72 3.25 22.16
C TYR A 25 -2.34 2.71 23.45
N CYS A 26 -3.52 2.11 23.33
CA CYS A 26 -4.08 1.19 24.32
C CYS A 26 -4.34 -0.17 23.67
N ALA A 27 -4.03 -1.26 24.37
CA ALA A 27 -4.35 -2.61 23.91
C ALA A 27 -5.86 -2.82 23.83
N ALA A 28 -6.32 -3.52 22.79
CA ALA A 28 -7.73 -3.81 22.56
C ALA A 28 -8.14 -5.20 23.09
N ASP A 29 -7.35 -5.81 23.98
CA ASP A 29 -7.48 -7.19 24.46
C ASP A 29 -8.91 -7.55 24.97
N ASN A 30 -9.63 -6.59 25.57
CA ASN A 30 -11.00 -6.77 26.07
C ASN A 30 -12.09 -6.58 24.98
N ILE A 31 -11.71 -6.13 23.79
CA ILE A 31 -12.59 -5.86 22.65
C ILE A 31 -12.43 -6.96 21.60
N ALA A 32 -11.21 -7.10 21.07
CA ALA A 32 -10.84 -8.14 20.12
C ALA A 32 -9.32 -8.43 20.24
N PRO A 33 -8.90 -9.71 20.20
CA PRO A 33 -7.50 -10.07 20.41
C PRO A 33 -6.59 -9.68 19.22
N THR A 34 -7.13 -9.67 18.00
CA THR A 34 -6.39 -9.41 16.76
C THR A 34 -7.22 -8.53 15.82
N LEU A 35 -6.57 -7.89 14.85
CA LEU A 35 -7.27 -7.10 13.84
C LEU A 35 -8.22 -7.95 13.00
N GLN A 36 -7.81 -9.17 12.62
CA GLN A 36 -8.68 -10.11 11.90
C GLN A 36 -9.93 -10.45 12.71
N ALA A 37 -9.81 -10.75 14.01
CA ALA A 37 -10.96 -11.06 14.86
C ALA A 37 -11.93 -9.86 14.99
N ALA A 38 -11.40 -8.63 14.93
CA ALA A 38 -12.22 -7.43 14.88
C ALA A 38 -12.96 -7.31 13.53
N LEU A 39 -12.29 -7.56 12.41
CA LEU A 39 -12.87 -7.50 11.06
C LEU A 39 -13.95 -8.58 10.85
N ASP A 40 -13.74 -9.79 11.37
CA ASP A 40 -14.71 -10.89 11.32
C ASP A 40 -16.06 -10.52 11.99
N ASN A 41 -16.09 -9.49 12.84
CA ASN A 41 -17.28 -9.05 13.59
C ASN A 41 -17.41 -7.51 13.58
N TRP A 42 -17.01 -6.87 12.48
CA TRP A 42 -16.76 -5.42 12.44
C TRP A 42 -17.93 -4.57 12.92
N GLU A 43 -19.17 -4.88 12.52
CA GLU A 43 -20.36 -4.13 12.91
C GLU A 43 -20.54 -4.01 14.45
N THR A 44 -20.16 -5.06 15.18
CA THR A 44 -20.25 -5.09 16.65
C THR A 44 -18.99 -4.56 17.32
N ILE A 45 -17.83 -4.75 16.71
CA ILE A 45 -16.52 -4.43 17.30
C ILE A 45 -16.11 -2.97 17.04
N ALA A 46 -16.35 -2.43 15.86
CA ALA A 46 -15.92 -1.09 15.47
C ALA A 46 -16.43 0.02 16.42
N PRO A 47 -17.71 0.03 16.87
CA PRO A 47 -18.17 1.05 17.82
C PRO A 47 -17.42 1.01 19.16
N ARG A 48 -16.97 -0.16 19.59
CA ARG A 48 -16.19 -0.34 20.83
C ARG A 48 -14.76 0.14 20.65
N LEU A 49 -14.15 -0.12 19.49
CA LEU A 49 -12.82 0.38 19.15
C LEU A 49 -12.82 1.91 18.99
N GLU A 50 -13.88 2.49 18.42
CA GLU A 50 -14.03 3.95 18.29
C GLU A 50 -14.18 4.64 19.66
N ALA A 51 -14.92 4.02 20.59
CA ALA A 51 -14.96 4.48 21.97
C ALA A 51 -13.57 4.43 22.62
N LEU A 52 -12.83 3.33 22.44
CA LEU A 52 -11.45 3.22 22.93
C LEU A 52 -10.51 4.26 22.27
N TYR A 53 -10.70 4.54 20.97
CA TYR A 53 -9.93 5.58 20.27
C TYR A 53 -10.16 6.95 20.88
N THR A 54 -11.41 7.30 21.16
CA THR A 54 -11.78 8.54 21.87
C THR A 54 -11.12 8.60 23.25
N ASP A 55 -11.14 7.49 24.01
CA ASP A 55 -10.51 7.43 25.32
C ASP A 55 -8.99 7.55 25.25
N VAL A 56 -8.35 6.98 24.22
CA VAL A 56 -6.90 7.11 23.96
C VAL A 56 -6.53 8.56 23.63
N GLN A 57 -7.34 9.28 22.85
CA GLN A 57 -7.08 10.70 22.56
C GLN A 57 -7.11 11.57 23.83
N HIS A 58 -8.04 11.27 24.74
CA HIS A 58 -8.22 12.01 25.99
C HIS A 58 -7.40 11.46 27.17
N GLU A 59 -6.62 10.39 26.96
CA GLU A 59 -5.89 9.68 28.02
C GLU A 59 -6.79 9.22 29.18
N ALA A 60 -8.05 8.89 28.87
CA ALA A 60 -9.03 8.40 29.84
C ALA A 60 -8.84 6.91 30.19
N VAL A 61 -7.98 6.22 29.44
CA VAL A 61 -7.53 4.84 29.67
C VAL A 61 -6.01 4.79 29.81
N PRO A 62 -5.46 3.73 30.43
CA PRO A 62 -4.02 3.52 30.45
C PRO A 62 -3.45 3.43 29.02
N CYS A 63 -2.52 4.33 28.70
CA CYS A 63 -1.84 4.35 27.42
C CYS A 63 -0.35 4.03 27.59
N GLU A 64 0.19 3.30 26.62
CA GLU A 64 1.62 3.06 26.46
C GLU A 64 2.15 3.83 25.25
N ARG A 65 3.48 3.95 25.13
CA ARG A 65 4.09 4.63 23.98
C ARG A 65 4.02 3.74 22.75
N PHE A 66 3.51 4.27 21.65
CA PHE A 66 3.54 3.56 20.38
C PHE A 66 4.92 3.67 19.73
N HIS A 67 5.47 2.52 19.36
CA HIS A 67 6.75 2.40 18.67
C HIS A 67 6.54 1.66 17.36
N GLU A 68 6.64 2.37 16.23
CA GLU A 68 6.43 1.77 14.90
C GLU A 68 7.33 0.56 14.61
N ARG A 69 8.53 0.48 15.21
CA ARG A 69 9.45 -0.68 15.09
C ARG A 69 8.93 -1.96 15.74
N GLU A 70 8.00 -1.82 16.69
CA GLU A 70 7.36 -2.92 17.41
C GLU A 70 6.05 -3.35 16.74
N ALA A 71 5.58 -2.59 15.74
CA ALA A 71 4.42 -2.94 14.94
C ALA A 71 4.75 -4.04 13.92
N HIS A 72 3.76 -4.88 13.61
CA HIS A 72 3.66 -5.63 12.37
C HIS A 72 2.98 -4.77 11.28
N SER A 73 2.89 -5.30 10.06
CA SER A 73 1.80 -4.90 9.16
C SER A 73 0.44 -5.09 9.88
N PRO A 74 -0.59 -4.27 9.63
CA PRO A 74 -1.83 -4.29 10.42
C PRO A 74 -2.50 -5.67 10.45
N LEU A 75 -2.50 -6.37 9.32
CA LEU A 75 -2.68 -7.82 9.27
C LEU A 75 -1.31 -8.45 8.99
N PRO A 76 -0.64 -9.12 9.96
CA PRO A 76 0.67 -9.73 9.73
C PRO A 76 0.63 -10.88 8.69
N ARG A 77 -0.55 -11.49 8.60
CA ARG A 77 -0.99 -12.43 7.58
C ARG A 77 -2.47 -12.15 7.31
N ALA A 78 -2.91 -12.35 6.09
CA ALA A 78 -4.29 -12.17 5.67
C ALA A 78 -4.76 -13.39 4.88
N TYR A 79 -6.08 -13.51 4.72
CA TYR A 79 -6.66 -14.54 3.87
C TYR A 79 -6.57 -14.20 2.38
N GLN A 80 -6.43 -12.91 2.04
CA GLN A 80 -6.34 -12.44 0.66
C GLN A 80 -5.58 -11.12 0.54
N TRP A 81 -4.67 -11.07 -0.43
CA TRP A 81 -4.05 -9.87 -0.97
C TRP A 81 -4.26 -9.88 -2.48
N ALA A 82 -5.01 -8.92 -2.99
CA ALA A 82 -5.21 -8.74 -4.43
C ALA A 82 -4.80 -7.32 -4.78
N ASP A 83 -3.89 -7.18 -5.73
CA ASP A 83 -3.30 -5.89 -6.05
C ASP A 83 -3.64 -5.46 -7.46
N GLY A 84 -4.10 -4.21 -7.57
CA GLY A 84 -4.65 -3.61 -8.77
C GLY A 84 -3.62 -2.87 -9.60
N SER A 85 -4.11 -2.14 -10.61
CA SER A 85 -3.34 -1.09 -11.28
C SER A 85 -4.26 0.07 -11.63
N ALA A 86 -4.60 0.87 -10.61
CA ALA A 86 -5.48 2.02 -10.71
C ALA A 86 -4.90 3.15 -11.56
N TYR A 87 -3.57 3.29 -11.58
CA TYR A 87 -2.88 4.37 -12.28
C TYR A 87 -2.36 3.86 -13.63
N ILE A 88 -3.18 3.95 -14.68
CA ILE A 88 -2.82 3.40 -16.00
C ILE A 88 -1.56 4.06 -16.58
N ASN A 89 -1.24 5.29 -16.17
CA ASN A 89 0.02 5.95 -16.49
C ASN A 89 1.24 5.05 -16.23
N HIS A 90 1.27 4.34 -15.09
CA HIS A 90 2.33 3.40 -14.75
C HIS A 90 2.49 2.30 -15.82
N VAL A 91 1.36 1.71 -16.23
CA VAL A 91 1.32 0.64 -17.24
C VAL A 91 1.73 1.15 -18.62
N GLU A 92 1.33 2.37 -18.97
CA GLU A 92 1.75 3.03 -20.20
C GLU A 92 3.26 3.18 -20.28
N LEU A 93 3.91 3.64 -19.21
CA LEU A 93 5.36 3.83 -19.18
C LEU A 93 6.10 2.51 -19.38
N VAL A 94 5.65 1.46 -18.69
CA VAL A 94 6.22 0.10 -18.82
C VAL A 94 6.07 -0.43 -20.25
N ARG A 95 4.94 -0.19 -20.91
CA ARG A 95 4.69 -0.65 -22.29
C ARG A 95 5.42 0.20 -23.34
N LYS A 96 5.41 1.53 -23.21
CA LYS A 96 6.13 2.46 -24.09
C LYS A 96 7.61 2.15 -24.15
N ALA A 97 8.25 1.88 -23.00
CA ALA A 97 9.66 1.49 -22.95
C ALA A 97 9.98 0.13 -23.61
N ARG A 98 8.95 -0.67 -23.92
CA ARG A 98 9.04 -1.94 -24.66
C ARG A 98 8.53 -1.82 -26.10
N ASN A 99 8.27 -0.60 -26.59
CA ASN A 99 7.63 -0.34 -27.89
C ASN A 99 6.31 -1.11 -28.08
N ALA A 100 5.51 -1.21 -27.01
CA ALA A 100 4.20 -1.86 -27.03
C ALA A 100 3.09 -0.83 -26.76
N GLU A 101 1.96 -0.97 -27.46
CA GLU A 101 0.76 -0.17 -27.21
C GLU A 101 -0.01 -0.68 -25.98
N VAL A 102 -0.67 0.22 -25.27
CA VAL A 102 -1.62 -0.13 -24.21
C VAL A 102 -2.97 -0.48 -24.85
N PRO A 103 -3.60 -1.61 -24.54
CA PRO A 103 -4.89 -1.95 -25.11
C PRO A 103 -5.94 -1.01 -24.52
N GLU A 104 -6.84 -0.50 -25.36
CA GLU A 104 -7.92 0.42 -24.92
C GLU A 104 -8.72 -0.12 -23.73
N SER A 105 -8.88 -1.45 -23.64
CA SER A 105 -9.60 -2.08 -22.54
C SER A 105 -9.00 -1.76 -21.16
N PHE A 106 -7.72 -1.43 -21.06
CA PHE A 106 -7.07 -1.16 -19.76
C PHE A 106 -7.59 0.12 -19.09
N TYR A 107 -8.17 1.05 -19.85
CA TYR A 107 -8.79 2.26 -19.29
C TYR A 107 -10.19 2.02 -18.72
N HIS A 108 -10.77 0.83 -18.95
CA HIS A 108 -12.15 0.51 -18.56
C HIS A 108 -12.30 -0.85 -17.85
N ASP A 109 -11.26 -1.69 -17.85
CA ASP A 109 -11.23 -2.99 -17.19
C ASP A 109 -9.96 -3.06 -16.31
N PRO A 110 -10.09 -2.94 -14.99
CA PRO A 110 -8.95 -2.93 -14.08
C PRO A 110 -8.06 -4.16 -14.24
N LEU A 111 -6.75 -3.95 -14.13
CA LEU A 111 -5.81 -5.06 -13.96
C LEU A 111 -5.75 -5.43 -12.48
N MET A 112 -5.65 -6.73 -12.20
CA MET A 112 -5.46 -7.23 -10.86
C MET A 112 -4.71 -8.55 -10.86
N TYR A 113 -3.87 -8.79 -9.86
CA TYR A 113 -3.25 -10.08 -9.62
C TYR A 113 -3.41 -10.53 -8.17
N GLN A 114 -3.30 -11.84 -7.95
CA GLN A 114 -3.32 -12.43 -6.61
C GLN A 114 -1.90 -12.42 -6.02
N GLY A 115 -1.70 -11.68 -4.93
CA GLY A 115 -0.43 -11.64 -4.21
C GLY A 115 -0.34 -12.63 -3.04
N GLY A 116 0.88 -12.82 -2.53
CA GLY A 116 1.13 -13.60 -1.31
C GLY A 116 0.64 -12.86 -0.06
N SER A 117 -0.09 -13.54 0.82
CA SER A 117 -0.73 -12.94 2.00
C SER A 117 -0.45 -13.65 3.32
N ASP A 118 0.28 -14.76 3.31
CA ASP A 118 0.48 -15.61 4.48
C ASP A 118 1.56 -15.08 5.45
N LYS A 119 2.41 -14.15 4.98
CA LYS A 119 3.48 -13.55 5.77
C LYS A 119 3.98 -12.24 5.16
N PHE A 120 3.45 -11.12 5.65
CA PHE A 120 3.96 -9.80 5.28
C PHE A 120 5.20 -9.43 6.11
N LEU A 121 6.02 -8.55 5.55
CA LEU A 121 7.06 -7.87 6.32
C LEU A 121 6.42 -6.87 7.29
N ALA A 122 7.04 -6.61 8.42
CA ALA A 122 6.66 -5.47 9.25
C ALA A 122 7.13 -4.16 8.62
N PRO A 123 6.51 -3.01 8.92
CA PRO A 123 6.87 -1.70 8.33
C PRO A 123 8.34 -1.32 8.53
N ARG A 124 8.98 -1.82 9.60
CA ARG A 124 10.38 -1.54 9.96
C ARG A 124 11.30 -2.75 9.84
N ASP A 125 10.82 -3.86 9.26
CA ASP A 125 11.66 -5.03 9.01
C ASP A 125 12.44 -4.84 7.70
N ASP A 126 13.64 -5.44 7.65
CA ASP A 126 14.49 -5.42 6.46
C ASP A 126 13.85 -6.16 5.28
N ILE A 127 14.19 -5.75 4.05
CA ILE A 127 13.85 -6.44 2.81
C ILE A 127 14.97 -7.44 2.50
N PRO A 128 14.74 -8.77 2.62
CA PRO A 128 15.77 -9.75 2.33
C PRO A 128 15.97 -9.91 0.81
N LEU A 129 17.21 -9.75 0.34
CA LEU A 129 17.59 -9.92 -1.05
C LEU A 129 18.77 -10.88 -1.20
N LYS A 130 18.53 -12.00 -1.88
CA LYS A 130 19.55 -13.04 -2.10
C LYS A 130 20.46 -12.78 -3.30
N ASP A 131 19.96 -12.10 -4.33
CA ASP A 131 20.70 -11.84 -5.56
C ASP A 131 20.31 -10.48 -6.14
N THR A 132 21.28 -9.57 -6.22
CA THR A 132 21.06 -8.20 -6.72
C THR A 132 20.64 -8.16 -8.19
N ARG A 133 20.91 -9.21 -8.96
CA ARG A 133 20.48 -9.32 -10.38
C ARG A 133 18.97 -9.47 -10.52
N TRP A 134 18.26 -9.83 -9.45
CA TRP A 134 16.80 -9.89 -9.47
C TRP A 134 16.14 -8.51 -9.54
N GLY A 135 16.89 -7.41 -9.35
CA GLY A 135 16.40 -6.05 -9.52
C GLY A 135 15.34 -5.69 -8.50
N CYS A 136 15.73 -5.63 -7.23
CA CYS A 136 14.83 -5.28 -6.13
C CYS A 136 14.35 -3.83 -6.25
N ASP A 137 13.05 -3.63 -6.18
CA ASP A 137 12.38 -2.36 -6.34
C ASP A 137 11.32 -2.17 -5.25
N MET A 138 11.07 -0.92 -4.89
CA MET A 138 9.92 -0.54 -4.09
C MET A 138 8.74 -0.20 -4.99
N GLU A 139 7.53 -0.38 -4.48
CA GLU A 139 6.30 0.13 -5.10
C GLU A 139 5.44 0.75 -4.02
N GLY A 140 5.45 2.09 -3.96
CA GLY A 140 4.62 2.84 -3.02
C GLY A 140 3.17 2.88 -3.49
N GLU A 141 2.26 2.36 -2.66
CA GLU A 141 0.84 2.27 -3.00
C GLU A 141 -0.09 2.50 -1.81
N ILE A 142 -1.38 2.55 -2.09
CA ILE A 142 -2.47 2.59 -1.11
C ILE A 142 -3.18 1.25 -1.11
N ALA A 143 -3.59 0.77 0.07
CA ALA A 143 -4.40 -0.43 0.19
C ALA A 143 -5.60 -0.20 1.12
N VAL A 144 -6.68 -0.92 0.84
CA VAL A 144 -7.88 -0.98 1.68
C VAL A 144 -8.09 -2.37 2.23
N ILE A 145 -8.72 -2.45 3.40
CA ILE A 145 -9.19 -3.69 4.02
C ILE A 145 -10.71 -3.66 4.06
N THR A 146 -11.35 -4.72 3.56
CA THR A 146 -12.81 -4.82 3.51
C THR A 146 -13.37 -5.66 4.66
N ASP A 147 -14.66 -5.49 4.95
CA ASP A 147 -15.46 -6.56 5.55
C ASP A 147 -15.84 -7.61 4.49
N ASP A 148 -16.86 -8.42 4.75
CA ASP A 148 -17.37 -9.38 3.77
C ASP A 148 -18.03 -8.65 2.59
N VAL A 149 -17.52 -8.90 1.39
CA VAL A 149 -18.02 -8.33 0.13
C VAL A 149 -18.74 -9.40 -0.67
N PRO A 150 -20.04 -9.23 -0.99
CA PRO A 150 -20.76 -10.19 -1.78
C PRO A 150 -20.29 -10.21 -3.24
N MET A 151 -20.29 -11.39 -3.84
CA MET A 151 -20.01 -11.56 -5.26
C MET A 151 -20.93 -10.68 -6.12
N GLY A 152 -20.32 -9.96 -7.07
CA GLY A 152 -21.03 -9.12 -8.04
C GLY A 152 -21.54 -7.80 -7.47
N VAL A 153 -20.99 -7.34 -6.34
CA VAL A 153 -21.22 -5.98 -5.81
C VAL A 153 -20.90 -4.91 -6.86
N SER A 154 -21.67 -3.81 -6.89
CA SER A 154 -21.33 -2.66 -7.73
C SER A 154 -20.20 -1.82 -7.11
N SER A 155 -19.51 -0.98 -7.91
CA SER A 155 -18.50 -0.06 -7.37
C SER A 155 -19.07 0.85 -6.28
N GLU A 156 -20.29 1.35 -6.45
CA GLU A 156 -20.92 2.24 -5.47
C GLU A 156 -21.17 1.52 -4.13
N GLN A 157 -21.62 0.27 -4.18
CA GLN A 157 -21.85 -0.54 -2.99
C GLN A 157 -20.53 -1.05 -2.39
N ALA A 158 -19.51 -1.30 -3.21
CA ALA A 158 -18.19 -1.72 -2.76
C ALA A 158 -17.50 -0.68 -1.87
N ALA A 159 -17.81 0.61 -2.05
CA ALA A 159 -17.31 1.68 -1.19
C ALA A 159 -17.70 1.48 0.28
N ASP A 160 -18.94 1.04 0.55
CA ASP A 160 -19.45 0.80 1.92
C ASP A 160 -18.74 -0.37 2.62
N HIS A 161 -18.07 -1.23 1.86
CA HIS A 161 -17.33 -2.37 2.39
C HIS A 161 -15.89 -2.02 2.81
N ILE A 162 -15.37 -0.86 2.44
CA ILE A 162 -14.02 -0.41 2.82
C ILE A 162 -14.03 0.02 4.29
N LYS A 163 -13.30 -0.71 5.16
CA LYS A 163 -13.27 -0.43 6.61
C LYS A 163 -12.00 0.26 7.06
N LEU A 164 -10.88 -0.06 6.42
CA LEU A 164 -9.58 0.49 6.77
C LEU A 164 -8.78 0.82 5.53
N VAL A 165 -7.89 1.79 5.66
CA VAL A 165 -6.97 2.27 4.64
C VAL A 165 -5.55 2.24 5.23
N MET A 166 -4.56 1.86 4.43
CA MET A 166 -3.15 1.79 4.81
C MET A 166 -2.25 2.03 3.60
N LEU A 167 -0.95 2.24 3.84
CA LEU A 167 0.05 2.29 2.78
C LEU A 167 0.67 0.91 2.58
N VAL A 168 1.21 0.65 1.39
CA VAL A 168 1.95 -0.57 1.08
C VAL A 168 3.23 -0.25 0.31
N ASN A 169 4.28 -1.03 0.60
CA ASN A 169 5.44 -1.22 -0.25
C ASN A 169 5.32 -2.62 -0.89
N ASP A 170 4.88 -2.68 -2.14
CA ASP A 170 4.75 -3.93 -2.88
C ASP A 170 6.08 -4.35 -3.51
N VAL A 171 6.96 -4.93 -2.68
CA VAL A 171 8.33 -5.24 -3.07
C VAL A 171 8.35 -6.07 -4.36
N SER A 172 9.13 -5.60 -5.32
CA SER A 172 9.18 -6.17 -6.66
C SER A 172 10.59 -6.63 -7.02
N LEU A 173 10.70 -7.75 -7.75
CA LEU A 173 11.95 -8.28 -8.31
C LEU A 173 11.90 -8.19 -9.84
N ARG A 174 12.17 -6.99 -10.36
CA ARG A 174 11.94 -6.59 -11.76
C ARG A 174 12.69 -7.44 -12.78
N GLY A 175 13.85 -7.98 -12.41
CA GLY A 175 14.63 -8.89 -13.26
C GLY A 175 13.96 -10.24 -13.48
N LEU A 176 13.07 -10.67 -12.57
CA LEU A 176 12.33 -11.93 -12.67
C LEU A 176 11.00 -11.77 -13.41
N ILE A 177 10.40 -10.58 -13.38
CA ILE A 177 9.07 -10.30 -13.95
C ILE A 177 8.92 -10.74 -15.41
N PRO A 178 9.79 -10.36 -16.37
CA PRO A 178 9.58 -10.71 -17.77
C PRO A 178 9.53 -12.22 -18.03
N GLY A 179 10.44 -12.97 -17.40
CA GLY A 179 10.50 -14.42 -17.53
C GLY A 179 9.32 -15.11 -16.85
N GLU A 180 8.83 -14.57 -15.74
CA GLU A 180 7.68 -15.12 -15.02
C GLU A 180 6.37 -14.88 -15.78
N LEU A 181 6.13 -13.65 -16.25
CA LEU A 181 4.94 -13.31 -17.03
C LEU A 181 4.90 -14.05 -18.38
N ALA A 182 6.06 -14.31 -19.01
CA ALA A 182 6.13 -15.10 -20.23
C ALA A 182 5.64 -16.55 -20.06
N LYS A 183 5.58 -17.07 -18.82
CA LYS A 183 4.99 -18.39 -18.52
C LYS A 183 3.46 -18.37 -18.52
N GLY A 184 2.83 -17.19 -18.47
CA GLY A 184 1.38 -17.02 -18.54
C GLY A 184 0.62 -17.28 -17.23
N PHE A 185 1.31 -17.32 -16.08
CA PHE A 185 0.72 -17.64 -14.76
C PHE A 185 0.79 -16.48 -13.76
N GLY A 186 0.86 -15.25 -14.24
CA GLY A 186 0.94 -14.06 -13.39
C GLY A 186 2.26 -13.97 -12.62
N PHE A 187 2.23 -13.29 -11.48
CA PHE A 187 3.39 -13.10 -10.60
C PHE A 187 3.39 -14.14 -9.48
N PHE A 188 4.58 -14.59 -9.06
CA PHE A 188 4.74 -15.43 -7.88
C PHE A 188 6.11 -15.24 -7.24
N GLN A 189 7.19 -15.55 -7.95
CA GLN A 189 8.56 -15.36 -7.47
C GLN A 189 8.99 -13.91 -7.55
N SER A 190 8.47 -13.18 -8.53
CA SER A 190 8.85 -11.79 -8.79
C SER A 190 8.17 -10.76 -7.88
N LYS A 191 7.20 -11.20 -7.07
CA LYS A 191 6.50 -10.41 -6.04
C LYS A 191 6.68 -11.10 -4.67
N PRO A 192 7.83 -10.88 -3.99
CA PRO A 192 8.05 -11.37 -2.62
C PRO A 192 7.11 -10.71 -1.61
N ALA A 193 7.31 -10.96 -0.32
CA ALA A 193 6.48 -10.40 0.74
C ALA A 193 6.47 -8.86 0.72
N SER A 194 5.29 -8.28 0.54
CA SER A 194 5.03 -6.84 0.69
C SER A 194 5.08 -6.41 2.16
N ALA A 195 5.12 -5.10 2.41
CA ALA A 195 5.05 -4.50 3.74
C ALA A 195 3.97 -3.42 3.79
N PHE A 196 3.19 -3.34 4.87
CA PHE A 196 2.18 -2.30 5.06
C PHE A 196 2.59 -1.30 6.14
N SER A 197 1.95 -0.13 6.15
CA SER A 197 2.19 0.92 7.15
C SER A 197 1.93 0.44 8.58
N PRO A 198 2.61 1.03 9.59
CA PRO A 198 2.41 0.65 11.00
C PRO A 198 0.96 0.74 11.49
N VAL A 199 0.18 1.64 10.89
CA VAL A 199 -1.21 1.89 11.24
C VAL A 199 -2.08 1.77 9.99
N ALA A 200 -3.27 1.19 10.18
CA ALA A 200 -4.40 1.33 9.27
C ALA A 200 -5.45 2.26 9.91
N VAL A 201 -6.09 3.10 9.11
CA VAL A 201 -7.05 4.11 9.58
C VAL A 201 -8.41 3.89 8.97
N THR A 202 -9.49 4.23 9.67
CA THR A 202 -10.83 4.24 9.07
C THR A 202 -10.96 5.40 8.08
N PRO A 203 -11.79 5.27 7.02
CA PRO A 203 -11.96 6.33 6.03
C PRO A 203 -12.29 7.72 6.61
N ASP A 204 -13.10 7.79 7.67
CA ASP A 204 -13.45 9.05 8.34
C ASP A 204 -12.25 9.77 8.98
N GLU A 205 -11.19 9.04 9.37
CA GLU A 205 -9.97 9.64 9.94
C GLU A 205 -9.20 10.46 8.89
N LEU A 206 -9.40 10.17 7.60
CA LEU A 206 -8.81 10.92 6.49
C LEU A 206 -9.55 12.23 6.20
N GLY A 207 -10.77 12.41 6.73
CA GLY A 207 -11.59 13.62 6.52
C GLY A 207 -11.76 13.96 5.04
N ASP A 208 -11.58 15.23 4.70
CA ASP A 208 -11.72 15.74 3.33
C ASP A 208 -10.69 15.16 2.34
N ALA A 209 -9.63 14.50 2.83
CA ALA A 209 -8.67 13.84 1.94
C ALA A 209 -9.23 12.54 1.33
N TRP A 210 -10.29 11.96 1.88
CA TRP A 210 -10.93 10.76 1.33
C TRP A 210 -12.20 11.14 0.56
N GLN A 211 -12.15 11.02 -0.76
CA GLN A 211 -13.27 11.36 -1.65
C GLN A 211 -13.41 10.27 -2.70
N ASP A 212 -14.64 9.83 -2.97
CA ASP A 212 -14.95 8.84 -4.01
C ASP A 212 -14.08 7.56 -3.95
N SER A 213 -13.74 7.12 -2.73
CA SER A 213 -12.85 5.98 -2.46
C SER A 213 -11.43 6.14 -3.00
N VAL A 214 -10.91 7.36 -2.99
CA VAL A 214 -9.54 7.74 -3.34
C VAL A 214 -8.98 8.71 -2.29
N ILE A 215 -7.67 8.63 -2.01
CA ILE A 215 -6.98 9.60 -1.13
C ILE A 215 -6.40 10.73 -1.97
N HIS A 216 -6.74 11.97 -1.67
CA HIS A 216 -6.27 13.18 -2.36
C HIS A 216 -5.05 13.82 -1.68
N LEU A 217 -4.01 13.03 -1.40
CA LEU A 217 -2.77 13.48 -0.77
C LEU A 217 -1.52 12.93 -1.47
N PRO A 218 -0.37 13.62 -1.37
CA PRO A 218 0.91 13.10 -1.83
C PRO A 218 1.33 11.84 -1.08
N LEU A 219 1.64 10.77 -1.83
CA LEU A 219 2.40 9.65 -1.32
C LEU A 219 3.89 10.02 -1.34
N MET A 220 4.51 10.04 -0.16
CA MET A 220 5.91 10.42 0.00
C MET A 220 6.79 9.17 -0.01
N VAL A 221 7.54 8.99 -1.08
CA VAL A 221 8.57 7.95 -1.20
C VAL A 221 9.94 8.61 -1.12
N ASP A 222 10.76 8.20 -0.15
CA ASP A 222 12.16 8.58 -0.04
C ASP A 222 13.05 7.35 -0.29
N TYR A 223 14.10 7.54 -1.09
CA TYR A 223 15.09 6.51 -1.40
C TYR A 223 16.47 7.00 -0.96
N ASN A 224 17.14 6.22 -0.10
CA ASN A 224 18.41 6.60 0.52
C ASN A 224 18.40 7.99 1.19
N GLY A 225 17.28 8.30 1.86
CA GLY A 225 17.07 9.56 2.57
C GLY A 225 16.84 10.77 1.67
N GLN A 226 16.68 10.57 0.35
CA GLN A 226 16.36 11.63 -0.60
C GLN A 226 14.92 11.48 -1.12
N PRO A 227 14.19 12.59 -1.30
CA PRO A 227 12.90 12.58 -1.98
C PRO A 227 12.98 11.91 -3.34
N PHE A 228 12.21 10.83 -3.53
CA PHE A 228 12.14 10.06 -4.76
C PHE A 228 10.79 10.20 -5.45
N GLY A 229 9.70 10.21 -4.69
CA GLY A 229 8.32 10.36 -5.17
C GLY A 229 7.45 11.20 -4.24
N ARG A 230 6.59 12.01 -4.85
CA ARG A 230 5.61 12.93 -4.26
C ARG A 230 4.32 12.95 -5.10
N ALA A 231 4.07 11.87 -5.85
CA ALA A 231 2.85 11.72 -6.63
C ALA A 231 1.63 11.78 -5.71
N ASN A 232 0.58 12.49 -6.14
CA ASN A 232 -0.68 12.57 -5.43
C ASN A 232 -1.55 11.37 -5.79
N ALA A 233 -2.00 10.64 -4.77
CA ALA A 233 -2.84 9.44 -4.95
C ALA A 233 -4.23 9.77 -5.54
N GLY A 234 -4.67 11.02 -5.47
CA GLY A 234 -5.94 11.48 -6.04
C GLY A 234 -5.83 11.96 -7.49
N VAL A 235 -4.64 11.93 -8.08
CA VAL A 235 -4.37 12.37 -9.45
C VAL A 235 -4.07 11.16 -10.31
N ASP A 236 -4.63 11.11 -11.53
CA ASP A 236 -4.46 10.03 -12.51
C ASP A 236 -4.89 8.62 -12.03
N ALA A 237 -5.62 8.54 -10.91
CA ALA A 237 -6.34 7.34 -10.51
C ALA A 237 -7.48 7.09 -11.51
N THR A 238 -7.26 6.16 -12.44
CA THR A 238 -8.25 5.76 -13.46
C THR A 238 -9.39 4.95 -12.83
N PHE A 239 -9.08 4.21 -11.77
CA PHE A 239 -10.02 3.42 -10.99
C PHE A 239 -9.92 3.79 -9.52
N SER A 240 -11.06 3.93 -8.84
CA SER A 240 -11.10 4.08 -7.39
C SER A 240 -10.78 2.77 -6.68
N LEU A 241 -10.50 2.81 -5.37
CA LEU A 241 -10.34 1.58 -4.58
C LEU A 241 -11.63 0.75 -4.54
N ALA A 242 -12.80 1.40 -4.62
CA ALA A 242 -14.09 0.72 -4.70
C ALA A 242 -14.30 0.01 -6.05
N ASP A 243 -13.83 0.58 -7.16
CA ASP A 243 -13.83 -0.10 -8.46
C ASP A 243 -12.98 -1.37 -8.44
N LEU A 244 -11.83 -1.32 -7.76
CA LEU A 244 -10.96 -2.48 -7.59
C LEU A 244 -11.61 -3.56 -6.72
N VAL A 245 -12.27 -3.19 -5.62
CA VAL A 245 -13.05 -4.13 -4.79
C VAL A 245 -14.16 -4.79 -5.61
N ALA A 246 -14.94 -4.02 -6.37
CA ALA A 246 -16.00 -4.57 -7.22
C ALA A 246 -15.45 -5.47 -8.33
N HIS A 247 -14.31 -5.10 -8.94
CA HIS A 247 -13.61 -5.93 -9.91
C HIS A 247 -13.20 -7.29 -9.31
N ALA A 248 -12.58 -7.27 -8.13
CA ALA A 248 -12.17 -8.48 -7.41
C ALA A 248 -13.37 -9.38 -7.07
N ALA A 249 -14.49 -8.78 -6.68
CA ALA A 249 -15.72 -9.47 -6.29
C ALA A 249 -16.59 -9.93 -7.48
N LYS A 250 -16.22 -9.61 -8.74
CA LYS A 250 -17.05 -9.92 -9.93
C LYS A 250 -17.53 -11.37 -10.01
N THR A 251 -16.72 -12.32 -9.54
CA THR A 251 -16.99 -13.76 -9.65
C THR A 251 -16.73 -14.56 -8.37
N ARG A 252 -16.55 -13.86 -7.24
CA ARG A 252 -16.33 -14.47 -5.93
C ARG A 252 -16.78 -13.51 -4.83
N ASP A 253 -17.11 -14.06 -3.67
CA ASP A 253 -17.18 -13.27 -2.44
C ASP A 253 -15.74 -12.93 -1.99
N LEU A 254 -15.57 -11.81 -1.30
CA LEU A 254 -14.34 -11.47 -0.60
C LEU A 254 -14.62 -11.56 0.90
N GLY A 255 -13.86 -12.39 1.62
CA GLY A 255 -14.02 -12.50 3.08
C GLY A 255 -13.47 -11.28 3.82
N ALA A 256 -14.03 -10.98 4.98
CA ALA A 256 -13.54 -9.92 5.87
C ALA A 256 -12.02 -10.02 6.12
N GLY A 257 -11.33 -8.90 6.03
CA GLY A 257 -9.86 -8.84 6.06
C GLY A 257 -9.19 -9.04 4.69
N THR A 258 -9.96 -9.12 3.59
CA THR A 258 -9.40 -9.01 2.25
C THR A 258 -8.73 -7.66 2.07
N ILE A 259 -7.48 -7.68 1.58
CA ILE A 259 -6.70 -6.49 1.27
C ILE A 259 -6.74 -6.26 -0.25
N ILE A 260 -7.13 -5.05 -0.67
CA ILE A 260 -7.12 -4.61 -2.08
C ILE A 260 -6.14 -3.45 -2.24
N GLY A 261 -5.16 -3.60 -3.14
CA GLY A 261 -4.12 -2.62 -3.43
C GLY A 261 -4.46 -1.77 -4.64
N SER A 262 -4.03 -0.51 -4.63
CA SER A 262 -4.22 0.40 -5.76
C SER A 262 -3.31 0.07 -6.94
N GLY A 263 -2.22 -0.66 -6.75
CA GLY A 263 -1.05 -0.56 -7.61
C GLY A 263 -0.31 0.77 -7.42
N THR A 264 0.92 0.81 -7.93
CA THR A 264 1.87 1.90 -7.76
C THR A 264 1.28 3.27 -8.12
N VAL A 265 1.31 4.22 -7.17
CA VAL A 265 0.82 5.59 -7.39
C VAL A 265 1.69 6.29 -8.41
N SER A 266 1.07 6.77 -9.49
CA SER A 266 1.78 7.35 -10.63
C SER A 266 1.02 8.56 -11.17
N ASN A 267 1.72 9.66 -11.42
CA ASN A 267 1.14 10.86 -12.03
C ASN A 267 1.89 11.23 -13.31
N GLN A 268 1.15 11.82 -14.25
CA GLN A 268 1.71 12.49 -15.41
C GLN A 268 2.27 13.87 -15.03
N ASP A 269 3.14 14.44 -15.86
CA ASP A 269 3.44 15.87 -15.77
C ASP A 269 2.31 16.74 -16.37
N GLU A 270 2.44 18.06 -16.22
CA GLU A 270 1.46 19.05 -16.71
C GLU A 270 1.14 18.94 -18.21
N ASN A 271 1.98 18.28 -19.02
CA ASN A 271 1.78 18.08 -20.46
C ASN A 271 1.34 16.65 -20.81
N GLY A 272 0.97 15.82 -19.83
CA GLY A 272 0.67 14.40 -20.04
C GLY A 272 1.91 13.53 -20.28
N GLY A 273 3.10 14.06 -19.97
CA GLY A 273 4.37 13.37 -20.08
C GLY A 273 4.68 12.49 -18.88
N ALA A 274 5.82 11.81 -18.93
CA ALA A 274 6.20 10.80 -17.95
C ALA A 274 6.59 11.34 -16.56
N GLY A 275 6.53 12.65 -16.32
CA GLY A 275 7.02 13.23 -15.07
C GLY A 275 8.54 13.42 -15.07
N LYS A 276 9.01 14.16 -14.06
CA LYS A 276 10.43 14.38 -13.78
C LYS A 276 10.78 13.94 -12.36
N PRO A 277 12.04 13.57 -12.09
CA PRO A 277 12.52 13.35 -10.72
C PRO A 277 12.25 14.54 -9.81
N VAL A 278 12.08 14.31 -8.50
CA VAL A 278 11.90 15.39 -7.51
C VAL A 278 13.09 16.36 -7.50
N ALA A 279 14.31 15.84 -7.67
CA ALA A 279 15.52 16.66 -7.76
C ALA A 279 15.54 17.63 -8.96
N GLU A 280 14.70 17.39 -9.97
CA GLU A 280 14.55 18.23 -11.16
C GLU A 280 13.26 19.08 -11.12
N GLY A 281 12.60 19.14 -9.97
CA GLY A 281 11.38 19.92 -9.73
C GLY A 281 10.08 19.24 -10.15
N GLY A 282 10.10 17.93 -10.46
CA GLY A 282 8.89 17.15 -10.70
C GLY A 282 8.32 16.50 -9.44
N LEU A 283 7.25 15.70 -9.63
CA LEU A 283 6.66 14.90 -8.55
C LEU A 283 7.43 13.58 -8.30
N GLY A 284 8.36 13.19 -9.16
CA GLY A 284 9.08 11.92 -9.04
C GLY A 284 8.17 10.70 -9.21
N TYR A 285 8.56 9.59 -8.60
CA TYR A 285 8.02 8.26 -8.92
C TYR A 285 7.82 7.43 -7.66
N SER A 286 6.90 6.48 -7.70
CA SER A 286 6.68 5.58 -6.57
C SER A 286 7.44 4.24 -6.71
N CYS A 287 8.18 4.07 -7.81
CA CYS A 287 9.08 2.94 -8.03
C CYS A 287 10.31 3.30 -8.90
N ILE A 288 11.39 2.53 -8.80
CA ILE A 288 12.60 2.69 -9.63
C ILE A 288 12.33 2.26 -11.08
N ALA A 289 11.40 1.34 -11.31
CA ALA A 289 11.06 0.93 -12.66
C ALA A 289 10.62 2.11 -13.55
N GLU A 290 9.82 3.05 -13.05
CA GLU A 290 9.34 4.22 -13.81
C GLU A 290 10.50 5.10 -14.29
N ILE A 291 11.39 5.53 -13.38
CA ILE A 291 12.55 6.36 -13.78
C ILE A 291 13.45 5.62 -14.78
N ARG A 292 13.65 4.31 -14.60
CA ARG A 292 14.43 3.49 -15.56
C ARG A 292 13.77 3.42 -16.93
N MET A 293 12.45 3.32 -17.00
CA MET A 293 11.72 3.32 -18.28
C MET A 293 11.88 4.68 -18.98
N ILE A 294 11.80 5.78 -18.23
CA ILE A 294 11.97 7.14 -18.76
C ILE A 294 13.39 7.36 -19.28
N GLU A 295 14.41 6.95 -18.52
CA GLU A 295 15.81 6.97 -18.96
C GLU A 295 16.01 6.17 -20.24
N THR A 296 15.39 4.99 -20.34
CA THR A 296 15.46 4.14 -21.53
C THR A 296 14.81 4.81 -22.73
N ILE A 297 13.64 5.44 -22.55
CA ILE A 297 12.95 6.19 -23.61
C ILE A 297 13.79 7.39 -24.08
N ALA A 298 14.43 8.10 -23.14
CA ALA A 298 15.18 9.32 -23.43
C ALA A 298 16.59 9.06 -24.02
N SER A 299 17.27 8.02 -23.54
CA SER A 299 18.70 7.79 -23.79
C SER A 299 19.05 6.40 -24.33
N GLY A 300 18.07 5.50 -24.45
CA GLY A 300 18.25 4.13 -24.95
C GLY A 300 18.66 3.10 -23.89
N GLU A 301 19.09 3.54 -22.71
CA GLU A 301 19.41 2.66 -21.58
C GLU A 301 19.03 3.29 -20.23
N ALA A 302 18.85 2.46 -19.21
CA ALA A 302 18.52 2.91 -17.86
C ALA A 302 19.77 3.01 -16.98
N SER A 303 20.04 4.21 -16.46
CA SER A 303 21.20 4.54 -15.64
C SER A 303 20.97 4.30 -14.13
N THR A 304 19.74 4.52 -13.66
CA THR A 304 19.37 4.37 -12.25
C THR A 304 19.32 2.91 -11.87
N ARG A 305 20.20 2.44 -10.99
CA ARG A 305 20.17 1.04 -10.52
C ARG A 305 18.95 0.75 -9.62
N PHE A 306 18.52 -0.51 -9.62
CA PHE A 306 17.62 -1.05 -8.60
C PHE A 306 18.29 -1.10 -7.21
N MET A 307 17.49 -1.33 -6.17
CA MET A 307 17.94 -1.41 -4.78
C MET A 307 18.90 -2.60 -4.57
N GLN A 308 19.86 -2.41 -3.68
CA GLN A 308 20.91 -3.35 -3.28
C GLN A 308 21.06 -3.36 -1.76
N PRO A 309 21.69 -4.40 -1.17
CA PRO A 309 21.95 -4.41 0.26
C PRO A 309 22.65 -3.14 0.75
N GLY A 310 22.07 -2.52 1.78
CA GLY A 310 22.51 -1.22 2.29
C GLY A 310 21.58 -0.06 1.93
N ASP A 311 20.80 -0.16 0.85
CA ASP A 311 19.83 0.86 0.48
C ASP A 311 18.63 0.87 1.43
N THR A 312 18.01 2.04 1.54
CA THR A 312 16.82 2.27 2.38
C THR A 312 15.69 2.89 1.58
N VAL A 313 14.47 2.44 1.82
CA VAL A 313 13.23 3.06 1.32
C VAL A 313 12.37 3.49 2.50
N ARG A 314 11.75 4.67 2.38
CA ARG A 314 10.73 5.15 3.31
C ARG A 314 9.48 5.55 2.54
N VAL A 315 8.31 5.05 2.96
CA VAL A 315 7.00 5.39 2.39
C VAL A 315 6.13 5.94 3.52
N GLU A 316 5.66 7.17 3.36
CA GLU A 316 4.76 7.84 4.31
C GLU A 316 3.72 8.70 3.58
N MET A 317 2.69 9.12 4.31
CA MET A 317 1.72 10.12 3.83
C MET A 317 1.40 11.06 5.00
N LYS A 318 1.31 12.35 4.68
CA LYS A 318 1.04 13.42 5.65
C LYS A 318 -0.28 14.11 5.34
N ASP A 319 -0.97 14.56 6.39
CA ASP A 319 -2.13 15.43 6.27
C ASP A 319 -1.73 16.85 5.81
N ALA A 320 -2.72 17.73 5.63
CA ALA A 320 -2.51 19.11 5.21
C ALA A 320 -1.69 19.92 6.22
N GLU A 321 -1.70 19.54 7.49
CA GLU A 321 -0.92 20.14 8.57
C GLU A 321 0.51 19.58 8.68
N GLY A 322 0.84 18.53 7.91
CA GLY A 322 2.16 17.91 7.87
C GLY A 322 2.38 16.79 8.90
N HIS A 323 1.34 16.30 9.56
CA HIS A 323 1.42 15.15 10.46
C HIS A 323 1.29 13.84 9.71
N SER A 324 2.03 12.80 10.14
CA SER A 324 1.93 11.47 9.53
C SER A 324 0.58 10.83 9.85
N ILE A 325 -0.09 10.32 8.82
CA ILE A 325 -1.41 9.68 8.95
C ILE A 325 -1.24 8.23 9.41
N PHE A 326 -0.40 7.46 8.72
CA PHE A 326 -0.28 6.00 8.87
C PHE A 326 0.98 5.55 9.62
N GLY A 327 1.84 6.48 10.03
CA GLY A 327 3.24 6.20 10.31
C GLY A 327 4.02 6.00 9.02
N ALA A 328 5.21 5.41 9.11
CA ALA A 328 6.05 5.16 7.95
C ALA A 328 6.48 3.70 7.85
N ILE A 329 6.38 3.19 6.63
CA ILE A 329 7.19 2.05 6.18
C ILE A 329 8.61 2.61 6.03
N GLU A 330 9.59 2.01 6.69
CA GLU A 330 10.99 2.40 6.57
C GLU A 330 11.85 1.16 6.67
N GLN A 331 12.36 0.71 5.53
CA GLN A 331 12.98 -0.59 5.38
C GLN A 331 14.36 -0.46 4.76
N LYS A 332 15.26 -1.37 5.14
CA LYS A 332 16.59 -1.50 4.57
C LYS A 332 16.69 -2.81 3.79
N VAL A 333 17.29 -2.78 2.61
CA VAL A 333 17.62 -4.02 1.88
C VAL A 333 18.83 -4.67 2.54
N VAL A 334 18.75 -5.98 2.81
CA VAL A 334 19.83 -6.78 3.42
C VAL A 334 20.11 -8.05 2.62
N GLU A 335 21.30 -8.60 2.78
CA GLU A 335 21.64 -9.93 2.24
C GLU A 335 20.84 -11.00 3.01
N ALA A 336 20.15 -11.87 2.26
CA ALA A 336 19.25 -12.90 2.78
C ALA A 336 19.94 -14.21 3.18
#